data_AF-A0A4P8DNA1-F1
#
_entry.id   AF-A0A4P8DNA1-F1
#
_cell.length_a   1.000
_cell.length_b   1.000
_cell.length_c   1.000
_cell.angle_alpha   90.00
_cell.angle_beta   90.00
_cell.angle_gamma   90.00
#
_symmetry.space_group_name_H-M   'P 1'
#
loop_
_entity.id
_entity.type
_entity.pdbx_description
1 polymer ?
#
loop_
_entity_poly.entity_id
_entity_poly.type
_entity_poly.pdbx_seq_one_letter_code
_entity_poly.pdbx_strand_id
1 'polypeptide(L)' 'MTDLNLPSLFVPLAGLVFPTIAMASLFLHVQKN' A
#
# COMPACT_ATOMS: atom_id res chain seq x y z
N MET A 1 6.88 17.90 -22.80
CA MET A 1 5.90 17.70 -21.71
C MET A 1 6.10 16.27 -21.24
N THR A 2 6.83 16.07 -20.15
CA THR A 2 6.96 14.74 -19.53
C THR A 2 5.95 14.69 -18.39
N ASP A 3 4.72 14.34 -18.74
CA ASP A 3 3.63 14.15 -17.78
C ASP A 3 3.84 12.81 -17.08
N LEU A 4 4.59 12.83 -15.97
CA LEU A 4 4.58 11.71 -15.04
C LEU A 4 3.19 11.69 -14.40
N ASN A 5 2.37 10.69 -14.74
CA ASN A 5 1.06 10.49 -14.14
C ASN A 5 1.20 9.98 -12.70
N LEU A 6 1.70 10.84 -11.81
CA LEU A 6 1.85 10.59 -10.38
C LEU A 6 0.55 10.08 -9.73
N PRO A 7 -0.64 10.64 -10.04
CA PRO A 7 -1.89 10.15 -9.46
C PRO A 7 -2.15 8.69 -9.81
N SER A 8 -1.87 8.29 -11.05
CA SER A 8 -2.10 6.91 -11.52
C SER A 8 -1.18 5.88 -10.84
N LEU A 9 -0.03 6.31 -10.33
CA LEU A 9 0.91 5.45 -9.61
C LEU A 9 0.57 5.40 -8.11
N PHE A 10 0.27 6.56 -7.51
CA PHE A 10 0.01 6.65 -6.07
C PHE A 10 -1.37 6.14 -5.67
N VAL A 11 -2.39 6.26 -6.53
CA VAL A 11 -3.75 5.77 -6.21
C VAL A 11 -3.76 4.25 -6.02
N PRO A 12 -3.22 3.41 -6.92
CA PRO A 12 -3.11 1.97 -6.69
C PRO A 12 -2.14 1.63 -5.55
N LEU A 13 -1.03 2.35 -5.40
CA LEU A 13 -0.06 2.09 -4.35
C LEU A 13 -0.67 2.32 -2.95
N ALA A 14 -1.41 3.41 -2.76
CA ALA A 14 -2.06 3.74 -1.49
C ALA A 14 -3.35 2.93 -1.25
N GLY A 15 -4.06 2.53 -2.31
CA GLY A 15 -5.33 1.82 -2.23
C GLY A 15 -5.24 0.29 -2.25
N LEU A 16 -4.15 -0.29 -2.79
CA LEU A 16 -3.98 -1.74 -2.93
C LEU A 16 -2.76 -2.24 -2.18
N VAL A 17 -1.58 -1.68 -2.45
CA VAL A 17 -0.30 -2.20 -1.94
C VAL A 17 -0.08 -1.83 -0.48
N PHE A 18 -0.26 -0.56 -0.11
CA PHE A 18 -0.10 -0.10 1.26
C PHE A 18 -1.07 -0.80 2.23
N PRO A 19 -2.39 -0.94 1.91
CA PRO A 19 -3.33 -1.61 2.79
C PRO A 19 -3.04 -3.11 2.95
N THR A 20 -2.66 -3.80 1.88
CA THR A 20 -2.34 -5.24 1.96
C THR A 20 -1.10 -5.49 2.83
N ILE A 21 -0.06 -4.66 2.72
CA ILE A 21 1.12 -4.74 3.58
C ILE A 21 0.77 -4.41 5.03
N ALA A 22 -0.02 -3.36 5.27
CA ALA A 22 -0.45 -2.98 6.62
C ALA A 22 -1.25 -4.09 7.30
N MET A 23 -2.20 -4.71 6.59
CA MET A 23 -2.99 -5.83 7.11
C MET A 23 -2.14 -7.06 7.40
N ALA A 24 -1.22 -7.44 6.51
CA ALA A 24 -0.33 -8.57 6.73
C ALA A 24 0.62 -8.33 7.91
N SER A 25 1.18 -7.12 8.02
CA SER A 25 2.05 -6.74 9.14
C SER A 25 1.30 -6.75 10.47
N LEU A 26 0.08 -6.19 10.51
CA LEU A 26 -0.79 -6.20 11.68
C LEU A 26 -1.16 -7.63 12.08
N PHE A 27 -1.53 -8.48 11.11
CA PHE A 27 -1.84 -9.88 11.36
C PHE A 27 -0.67 -10.62 12.01
N LEU A 28 0.55 -10.48 11.48
CA LEU A 28 1.74 -11.08 12.06
C LEU A 28 2.09 -10.49 13.43
N HIS A 29 1.83 -9.20 13.65
CA HIS A 29 2.05 -8.55 14.95
C HIS A 29 1.10 -9.11 16.02
N VAL A 30 -0.18 -9.26 15.70
CA VAL A 30 -1.20 -9.80 16.62
C VAL A 30 -0.99 -11.29 16.91
N GLN A 31 -0.58 -12.08 15.91
CA GLN A 31 -0.27 -13.50 16.08
C GLN A 31 1.00 -13.77 16.90
N LYS A 32 1.85 -12.76 17.13
CA LYS A 32 3.10 -12.88 17.90
C LYS A 32 2.93 -12.55 19.40
N ASN A 33 1.69 -12.29 19.83
CA ASN A 33 1.24 -12.30 21.23
C ASN A 33 0.56 -13.64 21.55
#